data_AF-A0A9D4JVP0-F1
#
_entry.id   AF-A0A9D4JVP0-F1
#
_cell.length_a   1.000
_cell.length_b   1.000
_cell.length_c   1.000
_cell.angle_alpha   90.00
_cell.angle_beta   90.00
_cell.angle_gamma   90.00
#
_symmetry.space_group_name_H-M   'P 1'
#
loop_
_entity.id
_entity.type
_entity.pdbx_description
1 polymer ?
#
loop_
_entity_poly.entity_id
_entity_poly.type
_entity_poly.pdbx_seq_one_letter_code
_entity_poly.pdbx_strand_id
1 'polypeptide(L)' 'MFHQAEDKKCSIFASQNPSECDKAKKIICSPGKACGYGCRLHHVTYCLIMAYATQRTLILQSEYLG' A
#
# COMPACT_ATOMS: atom_id res chain seq x y z
N MET A 1 12.42 -18.76 -9.47
CA MET A 1 12.59 -17.43 -8.85
C MET A 1 11.72 -16.36 -9.51
N PHE A 2 11.65 -16.27 -10.85
CA PHE A 2 10.79 -15.29 -11.54
C PHE A 2 9.29 -15.49 -11.29
N HIS A 3 8.77 -16.72 -11.35
CA HIS A 3 7.35 -17.00 -11.12
C HIS A 3 6.83 -16.54 -9.75
N GLN A 4 7.66 -16.67 -8.70
CA GLN A 4 7.24 -16.26 -7.36
C GLN A 4 7.08 -14.73 -7.22
N ALA A 5 7.82 -13.95 -8.00
CA ALA A 5 7.63 -12.50 -8.07
C ALA A 5 6.33 -12.14 -8.81
N GLU A 6 5.98 -12.88 -9.87
CA GLU A 6 4.74 -12.71 -10.63
C GLU A 6 3.51 -13.05 -9.78
N ASP A 7 3.55 -14.16 -9.04
CA ASP A 7 2.46 -14.59 -8.14
C ASP A 7 2.19 -13.53 -7.05
N LYS A 8 3.26 -13.00 -6.46
CA LYS A 8 3.14 -11.95 -5.43
C LYS A 8 2.59 -10.65 -6.02
N LYS A 9 3.03 -10.26 -7.21
CA LYS A 9 2.48 -9.10 -7.91
C LYS A 9 0.98 -9.25 -8.14
N CYS A 10 0.51 -10.39 -8.63
CA CYS A 10 -0.92 -10.66 -8.86
C CYS A 10 -1.72 -10.65 -7.55
N SER A 11 -1.18 -11.24 -6.49
CA SER A 11 -1.82 -11.25 -5.16
C SER A 11 -1.95 -9.84 -4.56
N ILE A 12 -0.90 -9.02 -4.66
CA ILE A 12 -0.95 -7.62 -4.25
C ILE A 12 -1.98 -6.85 -5.10
N PHE A 13 -1.96 -7.03 -6.42
CA PHE A 13 -2.91 -6.38 -7.33
C PHE A 13 -4.36 -6.71 -6.95
N ALA A 14 -4.68 -7.99 -6.73
CA ALA A 14 -6.01 -8.41 -6.31
C ALA A 14 -6.42 -7.80 -4.96
N SER A 15 -5.49 -7.74 -3.99
CA SER A 15 -5.75 -7.13 -2.68
C SER A 15 -5.99 -5.62 -2.72
N GLN A 16 -5.39 -4.92 -3.70
CA GLN A 16 -5.50 -3.47 -3.82
C GLN A 16 -6.67 -3.00 -4.69
N ASN A 17 -7.33 -3.91 -5.41
CA ASN A 17 -8.43 -3.61 -6.34
C ASN A 17 -9.72 -4.39 -5.98
N PRO A 18 -10.37 -4.08 -4.85
CA PRO A 18 -11.63 -4.72 -4.48
C PRO A 18 -12.76 -4.35 -5.44
N SER A 19 -13.70 -5.28 -5.66
CA SER A 19 -14.89 -5.04 -6.50
C SER A 19 -15.85 -4.01 -5.92
N GLU A 20 -15.95 -3.94 -4.58
CA GLU A 20 -16.78 -2.97 -3.85
C GLU A 20 -15.87 -2.13 -2.93
N CYS A 21 -15.34 -1.03 -3.48
CA CYS A 21 -14.35 -0.20 -2.80
C CYS A 21 -14.86 0.33 -1.44
N ASP A 22 -16.09 0.79 -1.38
CA ASP A 22 -16.81 1.32 -0.23
C ASP A 22 -16.92 0.29 0.91
N LYS A 23 -17.14 -0.99 0.60
CA LYS A 23 -17.23 -2.08 1.60
C LYS A 23 -15.87 -2.65 2.02
N ALA A 24 -14.81 -2.43 1.24
CA ALA A 24 -13.50 -2.98 1.53
C ALA A 24 -12.93 -2.48 2.86
N LYS A 25 -12.25 -3.37 3.61
CA LYS A 25 -11.46 -2.98 4.79
C LYS A 25 -10.22 -2.22 4.30
N LYS A 26 -10.00 -1.03 4.88
CA LYS A 26 -8.91 -0.13 4.45
C LYS A 26 -7.90 0.07 5.58
N ILE A 27 -6.67 0.37 5.20
CA ILE A 27 -5.67 1.00 6.06
C ILE A 27 -5.24 2.31 5.41
N ILE A 28 -5.20 3.37 6.18
CA ILE A 28 -4.80 4.69 5.71
C ILE A 28 -3.32 4.87 6.02
N CYS A 29 -2.53 5.27 5.03
CA CYS A 29 -1.12 5.59 5.18
C CYS A 29 -0.89 7.06 4.82
N SER A 30 -0.34 7.80 5.78
CA SER A 30 0.04 9.20 5.63
C SER A 30 1.54 9.33 5.87
N PRO A 31 2.36 9.64 4.85
CA PRO A 31 3.79 9.88 5.01
C PRO A 31 4.05 11.28 5.59
N GLY A 32 3.37 11.63 6.69
CA GLY A 32 3.33 12.97 7.29
C GLY A 32 4.61 13.44 8.00
N LYS A 33 5.76 12.81 7.74
CA LYS A 33 7.07 13.28 8.25
C LYS A 33 7.89 13.87 7.12
N ALA A 34 8.37 15.10 7.31
CA ALA A 34 9.33 15.73 6.43
C ALA A 34 10.69 15.00 6.51
N CYS A 35 10.91 14.07 5.59
CA CYS A 35 12.17 13.37 5.40
C CYS A 35 12.43 13.18 3.90
N GLY A 36 13.64 12.75 3.51
CA GLY A 36 13.99 12.52 2.12
C GLY A 36 13.12 11.46 1.43
N TYR A 37 13.17 11.40 0.10
CA TYR A 37 12.39 10.48 -0.73
C TYR A 37 12.46 9.03 -0.25
N GLY A 38 13.66 8.52 0.04
CA GLY A 38 13.85 7.12 0.47
C GLY A 38 13.11 6.79 1.78
N CYS A 39 13.07 7.72 2.73
CA CYS A 39 12.33 7.55 3.98
C CYS A 39 10.81 7.50 3.73
N ARG A 40 10.29 8.36 2.83
CA ARG A 40 8.88 8.32 2.44
C ARG A 40 8.53 7.04 1.68
N LEU A 41 9.37 6.62 0.74
CA LEU A 41 9.18 5.37 0.00
C LEU A 41 9.16 4.17 0.94
N HIS A 42 10.12 4.06 1.86
CA HIS A 42 10.13 2.98 2.86
C HIS A 42 8.89 2.98 3.74
N HIS A 43 8.37 4.15 4.14
CA HIS A 43 7.12 4.22 4.89
C HIS A 43 5.94 3.70 4.05
N VAL A 44 5.81 4.12 2.79
CA VAL A 44 4.76 3.61 1.90
C VAL A 44 4.88 2.10 1.69
N THR A 45 6.10 1.59 1.50
CA THR A 45 6.36 0.14 1.39
C THR A 45 5.97 -0.60 2.66
N TYR A 46 6.31 -0.07 3.85
CA TYR A 46 5.88 -0.64 5.12
C TYR A 46 4.36 -0.67 5.25
N CYS A 47 3.67 0.42 4.91
CA CYS A 47 2.22 0.48 4.88
C CYS A 47 1.61 -0.56 3.94
N LEU A 48 2.20 -0.78 2.76
CA LEU A 48 1.75 -1.79 1.80
C LEU A 48 1.92 -3.22 2.34
N ILE A 49 3.04 -3.52 3.00
CA ILE A 49 3.28 -4.82 3.65
C ILE A 49 2.22 -5.06 4.74
N MET A 50 1.93 -4.04 5.58
CA MET A 50 0.91 -4.13 6.62
C MET A 50 -0.50 -4.28 6.05
N ALA A 51 -0.84 -3.54 4.98
CA ALA A 51 -2.09 -3.71 4.23
C ALA A 51 -2.26 -5.16 3.76
N TYR A 52 -1.24 -5.70 3.11
CA TYR A 52 -1.25 -7.08 2.59
C TYR A 52 -1.39 -8.11 3.71
N ALA A 53 -0.59 -8.01 4.77
CA ALA A 53 -0.63 -8.93 5.91
C ALA A 53 -1.97 -8.91 6.66
N THR A 54 -2.65 -7.77 6.67
CA THR A 54 -3.94 -7.60 7.37
C THR A 54 -5.16 -7.69 6.45
N GLN A 55 -4.97 -8.06 5.18
CA GLN A 55 -6.03 -8.15 4.17
C GLN A 55 -6.85 -6.86 4.04
N ARG A 56 -6.15 -5.72 3.97
CA ARG A 56 -6.73 -4.38 3.82
C ARG A 56 -6.21 -3.71 2.56
N THR A 57 -7.07 -2.98 1.86
CA THR A 57 -6.65 -2.10 0.78
C THR A 57 -5.91 -0.90 1.37
N LEU A 58 -4.75 -0.58 0.80
CA LEU A 58 -3.96 0.58 1.19
C LEU A 58 -4.59 1.83 0.56
N ILE A 59 -4.89 2.83 1.40
CA ILE A 59 -5.23 4.17 0.97
C ILE A 59 -4.04 5.07 1.28
N LEU A 60 -3.35 5.51 0.24
CA LEU A 60 -2.22 6.44 0.38
C LEU A 60 -2.74 7.87 0.35
N GLN A 61 -2.65 8.56 1.48
CA GLN A 61 -2.87 9.99 1.56
C GLN A 61 -1.58 10.70 1.17
N SER A 62 -1.56 11.29 -0.03
CA SER A 62 -0.38 11.95 -0.59
C SER A 62 -0.46 13.47 -0.51
N GLU A 63 -1.19 14.03 0.47
CA GLU A 63 -1.43 15.47 0.57
C GLU A 63 -0.13 16.25 0.34
N TYR A 64 -0.13 17.04 -0.75
CA TYR A 64 0.87 18.05 -1.02
C TYR A 64 0.55 19.22 -0.08
N LEU A 65 1.22 19.29 1.06
CA LEU A 65 1.44 20.56 1.75
C LEU A 65 2.69 21.18 1.13
N GLY A 66 2.47 21.85 0.00
CA GLY A 66 3.39 22.72 -0.72
C GLY A 66 2.60 23.87 -1.31
#